data_AF-A0A4Y4CSI0-F1
#
_entry.id   AF-A0A4Y4CSI0-F1
#
_cell.length_a   1.000
_cell.length_b   1.000
_cell.length_c   1.000
_cell.angle_alpha   90.00
_cell.angle_beta   90.00
_cell.angle_gamma   90.00
#
_symmetry.space_group_name_H-M   'P 1'
#
loop_
_entity.id
_entity.type
_entity.pdbx_description
1 polymer ?
#
loop_
_entity_poly.entity_id
_entity_poly.type
_entity_poly.pdbx_seq_one_letter_code
_entity_poly.pdbx_strand_id
1 'polypeptide(L)'
;MLPRFLRLVAVLLAFAAPGAEARDFLDWGSRESSTIAESRLPPEARETLALIRQGGPYPYRRDGITFQNRENQLPEARRGYYREYTVPTPGSRDRGARRIVTGGNPPSVFYYSNDHYRSFRRIQD
;
A
#
# COMPACT_ATOMS: atom_id res chain seq x y z
N MET A 1 12.14 -30.15 55.03
CA MET A 1 13.31 -30.95 55.43
C MET A 1 13.26 -32.28 54.69
N LEU A 2 14.41 -32.71 54.13
CA LEU A 2 14.70 -33.88 53.26
C LEU A 2 14.36 -33.75 51.74
N PRO A 3 15.16 -34.36 50.83
CA PRO A 3 16.15 -33.63 50.01
C PRO A 3 16.27 -34.10 48.53
N ARG A 4 17.09 -33.34 47.77
CA ARG A 4 18.00 -33.76 46.68
C ARG A 4 17.51 -34.82 45.67
N PHE A 5 17.42 -34.44 44.39
CA PHE A 5 18.16 -35.11 43.33
C PHE A 5 18.62 -34.13 42.25
N LEU A 6 19.94 -33.93 42.21
CA LEU A 6 20.66 -33.38 41.07
C LEU A 6 20.58 -34.41 39.93
N ARG A 7 20.04 -34.05 38.77
CA ARG A 7 20.47 -34.62 37.49
C ARG A 7 20.52 -33.51 36.45
N LEU A 8 21.76 -33.07 36.22
CA LEU A 8 22.19 -32.30 35.08
C LEU A 8 21.95 -33.14 33.82
N VAL A 9 21.17 -32.64 32.87
CA VAL A 9 21.26 -33.07 31.46
C VAL A 9 21.30 -31.79 30.65
N ALA A 10 22.52 -31.38 30.33
CA ALA A 10 22.77 -30.44 29.25
C ALA A 10 22.67 -31.22 27.93
N VAL A 11 21.73 -30.82 27.07
CA VAL A 11 21.83 -31.10 25.64
C VAL A 11 21.82 -29.74 24.95
N LEU A 12 23.02 -29.26 24.65
CA LEU A 12 23.28 -28.23 23.66
C LEU A 12 22.92 -28.82 22.29
N LEU A 13 21.75 -28.47 21.76
CA LEU A 13 21.50 -28.56 20.32
C LEU A 13 21.79 -27.19 19.72
N ALA A 14 23.04 -27.04 19.27
CA ALA A 14 23.40 -26.04 18.29
C ALA A 14 22.79 -26.44 16.93
N PHE A 15 21.72 -25.76 16.52
CA PHE A 15 21.34 -25.71 15.12
C PHE A 15 21.67 -24.33 14.56
N ALA A 16 22.68 -24.32 13.69
CA ALA A 16 23.05 -23.20 12.87
C ALA A 16 22.04 -23.03 11.73
N ALA A 17 21.39 -21.86 11.65
CA ALA A 17 21.13 -21.09 10.43
C ALA A 17 20.25 -19.85 10.72
N PRO A 18 20.81 -18.66 11.01
CA PRO A 18 20.03 -17.42 10.96
C PRO A 18 20.13 -16.85 9.54
N GLY A 19 19.32 -17.35 8.59
CA GLY A 19 19.51 -16.99 7.18
C GLY A 19 18.26 -16.75 6.33
N ALA A 20 17.12 -17.34 6.67
CA ALA A 20 15.95 -17.29 5.78
C ALA A 20 14.67 -16.74 6.44
N GLU A 21 14.39 -17.02 7.71
CA GLU A 21 13.10 -16.63 8.32
C GLU A 21 13.03 -15.21 8.89
N ALA A 22 14.17 -14.57 9.14
CA ALA A 22 14.18 -13.20 9.67
C ALA A 22 13.77 -12.14 8.62
N ARG A 23 13.85 -12.47 7.32
CA ARG A 23 13.42 -11.57 6.23
C ARG A 23 11.89 -11.52 6.13
N ASP A 24 11.23 -12.66 6.22
CA ASP A 24 9.76 -12.75 6.09
C ASP A 24 9.04 -12.07 7.26
N PHE A 25 9.63 -12.10 8.47
CA PHE A 25 9.06 -11.46 9.65
C PHE A 25 9.20 -9.92 9.63
N LEU A 26 10.27 -9.39 9.03
CA LEU A 26 10.43 -7.95 8.79
C LEU A 26 9.60 -7.47 7.58
N ASP A 27 9.44 -8.31 6.55
CA ASP A 27 8.61 -8.03 5.37
C ASP A 27 7.12 -7.89 5.74
N TRP A 28 6.62 -8.75 6.64
CA TRP A 28 5.24 -8.68 7.15
C TRP A 28 4.93 -7.35 7.84
N GLY A 29 5.85 -6.81 8.64
CA GLY A 29 5.70 -5.50 9.29
C GLY A 29 5.81 -4.30 8.34
N SER A 30 6.38 -4.51 7.15
CA SER A 30 6.59 -3.48 6.12
C SER A 30 5.50 -3.39 5.05
N ARG A 31 4.45 -4.23 5.13
CA ARG A 31 3.24 -4.10 4.29
C ARG A 31 2.34 -2.92 4.66
N GLU A 32 2.76 -2.08 5.60
CA GLU A 32 2.35 -0.68 5.63
C GLU A 32 2.76 -0.04 4.29
N SER A 33 1.79 0.19 3.40
CA SER A 33 2.00 0.91 2.15
C SER A 33 2.85 2.15 2.40
N SER A 34 4.06 2.19 1.84
CA SER A 34 5.03 3.26 2.11
C SER A 34 4.38 4.65 1.99
N THR A 35 4.65 5.58 2.89
CA THR A 35 3.95 6.87 2.87
C THR A 35 4.61 7.88 1.91
N ILE A 36 3.83 8.80 1.34
CA ILE A 36 4.30 9.98 0.61
C ILE A 36 3.55 11.24 1.06
N ALA A 37 4.27 12.32 1.31
CA ALA A 37 3.66 13.63 1.53
C ALA A 37 3.05 14.17 0.23
N GLU A 38 1.88 14.80 0.28
CA GLU A 38 1.20 15.37 -0.89
C GLU A 38 2.09 16.37 -1.63
N SER A 39 2.84 17.18 -0.88
CA SER A 39 3.81 18.14 -1.43
C SER A 39 4.89 17.50 -2.30
N ARG A 40 5.21 16.21 -2.09
CA ARG A 40 6.21 15.44 -2.85
C ARG A 40 5.63 14.68 -4.04
N LEU A 41 4.32 14.74 -4.26
CA LEU A 41 3.71 14.14 -5.45
C LEU A 41 4.11 14.92 -6.72
N PRO A 42 4.11 14.25 -7.88
CA PRO A 42 4.15 14.95 -9.16
C PRO A 42 3.01 15.99 -9.26
N PRO A 43 3.21 17.13 -9.95
CA PRO A 43 2.17 18.16 -10.09
C PRO A 43 0.83 17.61 -10.58
N GLU A 44 0.84 16.70 -11.55
CA GLU A 44 -0.36 16.10 -12.14
C GLU A 44 -1.16 15.28 -11.12
N ALA A 45 -0.46 14.66 -10.15
CA ALA A 45 -1.10 13.91 -9.08
C ALA A 45 -1.78 14.84 -8.07
N ARG A 46 -1.17 16.00 -7.75
CA ARG A 46 -1.80 17.03 -6.89
C ARG A 46 -3.03 17.64 -7.55
N GLU A 47 -2.97 17.91 -8.86
CA GLU A 47 -4.14 18.36 -9.64
C GLU A 47 -5.25 17.31 -9.61
N THR A 48 -4.91 16.03 -9.79
CA THR A 48 -5.87 14.94 -9.69
C THR A 48 -6.50 14.86 -8.28
N LEU A 49 -5.72 15.04 -7.20
CA LEU A 49 -6.26 15.13 -5.84
C LEU A 49 -7.25 16.29 -5.67
N ALA A 50 -6.94 17.46 -6.24
CA ALA A 50 -7.84 18.62 -6.19
C ALA A 50 -9.19 18.31 -6.89
N LEU A 51 -9.15 17.67 -8.07
CA LEU A 51 -10.36 17.24 -8.77
C LEU A 51 -11.17 16.21 -7.96
N ILE A 52 -10.51 15.25 -7.32
CA ILE A 52 -11.17 14.26 -6.46
C ILE A 52 -11.87 14.95 -5.28
N ARG A 53 -11.19 15.89 -4.61
CA ARG A 53 -11.76 16.68 -3.49
C ARG A 53 -12.96 17.52 -3.93
N GLN A 54 -12.93 18.04 -5.16
CA GLN A 54 -14.04 18.79 -5.75
C GLN A 54 -15.21 17.91 -6.22
N GLY A 55 -14.96 16.62 -6.46
CA GLY A 55 -15.94 15.70 -7.04
C GLY A 55 -15.98 15.69 -8.58
N GLY A 56 -14.94 16.17 -9.24
CA GLY A 56 -14.83 16.29 -10.70
C GLY A 56 -15.10 17.71 -11.23
N PRO A 57 -15.30 17.88 -12.54
CA PRO A 57 -15.39 16.85 -13.58
C PRO A 57 -14.08 16.10 -13.79
N TYR A 58 -14.16 14.81 -14.12
CA TYR A 58 -12.98 13.98 -14.37
C TYR A 58 -12.64 13.87 -15.86
N PRO A 59 -11.35 13.96 -16.24
CA PRO A 59 -10.96 14.02 -17.64
C PRO A 59 -11.07 12.68 -18.36
N TYR A 60 -10.99 11.54 -17.66
CA TYR A 60 -11.06 10.22 -18.29
C TYR A 60 -12.35 9.49 -17.93
N ARG A 61 -12.94 8.79 -18.91
CA ARG A 61 -14.19 8.03 -18.75
C ARG A 61 -14.15 6.95 -17.65
N ARG A 62 -12.96 6.50 -17.25
CA ARG A 62 -12.77 5.48 -16.22
C ARG A 62 -12.47 6.07 -14.84
N ASP A 63 -12.35 7.38 -14.71
CA ASP A 63 -12.09 7.97 -13.41
C ASP A 63 -13.33 7.85 -12.51
N GLY A 64 -13.11 7.43 -11.27
CA GLY A 64 -14.15 7.19 -10.27
C GLY A 64 -14.78 5.79 -10.30
N ILE A 65 -14.38 4.91 -11.23
CA ILE A 65 -14.86 3.52 -11.23
C ILE A 65 -14.28 2.73 -10.05
N THR A 66 -14.94 1.63 -9.69
CA THR A 66 -14.50 0.75 -8.61
C THR A 66 -13.13 0.14 -8.90
N PHE A 67 -12.17 0.36 -8.00
CA PHE A 67 -10.94 -0.41 -7.92
C PHE A 67 -11.18 -1.66 -7.07
N GLN A 68 -10.90 -2.84 -7.62
CA GLN A 68 -11.30 -4.10 -6.98
C GLN A 68 -10.28 -4.64 -5.97
N ASN A 69 -9.06 -4.09 -5.92
CA ASN A 69 -7.98 -4.57 -5.05
C ASN A 69 -7.75 -6.09 -5.11
N ARG A 70 -7.81 -6.70 -6.30
CA ARG A 70 -7.74 -8.17 -6.48
C ARG A 70 -6.41 -8.78 -6.04
N GLU A 71 -5.34 -8.00 -6.16
CA GLU A 71 -3.98 -8.39 -5.79
C GLU A 71 -3.67 -8.07 -4.32
N ASN A 72 -4.64 -7.56 -3.56
CA ASN A 72 -4.53 -7.24 -2.13
C ASN A 72 -3.33 -6.33 -1.79
N GLN A 73 -3.03 -5.36 -2.66
CA GLN A 73 -1.97 -4.37 -2.47
C GLN A 73 -2.37 -3.24 -1.52
N LEU A 74 -3.68 -3.06 -1.31
CA LEU A 74 -4.26 -2.16 -0.31
C LEU A 74 -4.93 -2.97 0.81
N PRO A 75 -5.18 -2.37 1.99
CA PRO A 75 -5.91 -3.04 3.08
C PRO A 75 -7.24 -3.63 2.61
N GLU A 76 -7.61 -4.78 3.18
CA GLU A 76 -8.88 -5.42 2.88
C GLU A 76 -10.07 -4.50 3.26
N ALA A 77 -11.06 -4.42 2.38
CA ALA A 77 -12.26 -3.62 2.59
C ALA A 77 -13.45 -4.19 1.81
N ARG A 78 -14.66 -3.79 2.20
CA ARG A 78 -15.89 -4.19 1.49
C ARG A 78 -15.83 -3.86 -0.01
N ARG A 79 -16.51 -4.67 -0.83
CA ARG A 79 -16.62 -4.42 -2.27
C ARG A 79 -17.13 -3.00 -2.56
N GLY A 80 -16.48 -2.30 -3.48
CA GLY A 80 -16.84 -0.93 -3.85
C GLY A 80 -16.26 0.15 -2.93
N TYR A 81 -15.46 -0.21 -1.92
CA TYR A 81 -14.80 0.75 -1.04
C TYR A 81 -13.76 1.61 -1.77
N TYR A 82 -13.05 1.04 -2.74
CA TYR A 82 -12.00 1.73 -3.48
C TYR A 82 -12.46 2.24 -4.85
N ARG A 83 -11.96 3.41 -5.25
CA ARG A 83 -12.15 4.02 -6.59
C ARG A 83 -10.82 4.43 -7.20
N GLU A 84 -10.68 4.31 -8.51
CA GLU A 84 -9.45 4.70 -9.23
C GLU A 84 -9.62 5.99 -10.05
N TYR A 85 -8.53 6.74 -10.15
CA TYR A 85 -8.43 7.98 -10.91
C TYR A 85 -7.10 8.00 -11.67
N THR A 86 -7.16 8.44 -12.92
CA THR A 86 -5.98 8.59 -13.77
C THR A 86 -5.16 9.79 -13.33
N VAL A 87 -3.85 9.61 -13.17
CA VAL A 87 -2.91 10.72 -13.08
C VAL A 87 -2.23 10.87 -14.45
N PRO A 88 -2.38 12.01 -15.14
CA PRO A 88 -1.72 12.25 -16.42
C PRO A 88 -0.20 12.02 -16.34
N THR A 89 0.35 11.42 -17.39
CA THR A 89 1.81 11.30 -17.58
C THR A 89 2.21 12.24 -18.71
N PRO A 90 2.99 13.31 -18.44
CA PRO A 90 3.39 14.26 -19.48
C PRO A 90 4.02 13.57 -20.69
N GLY A 91 3.58 13.98 -21.88
CA GLY A 91 4.04 13.42 -23.15
C GLY A 91 3.50 12.03 -23.49
N SER A 92 2.74 11.37 -22.62
CA SER A 92 2.10 10.11 -22.98
C SER A 92 0.96 10.33 -23.98
N ARG A 93 0.83 9.40 -24.93
CA ARG A 93 -0.29 9.33 -25.88
C ARG A 93 -1.49 8.55 -25.31
N ASP A 94 -1.30 7.90 -24.17
CA ASP A 94 -2.32 7.12 -23.47
C ASP A 94 -2.52 7.63 -22.03
N ARG A 95 -3.31 6.89 -21.24
CA ARG A 95 -3.60 7.22 -19.83
C ARG A 95 -2.38 7.07 -18.90
N GLY A 96 -1.28 6.52 -19.38
CA GLY A 96 -0.09 6.21 -18.58
C GLY A 96 -0.34 5.16 -17.49
N ALA A 97 0.69 4.92 -16.68
CA ALA A 97 0.68 3.97 -15.57
C ALA A 97 0.27 4.59 -14.22
N ARG A 98 0.26 5.92 -14.11
CA ARG A 98 0.09 6.62 -12.83
C ARG A 98 -1.38 6.72 -12.43
N ARG A 99 -1.68 6.46 -11.16
CA ARG A 99 -3.04 6.39 -10.62
C ARG A 99 -3.10 6.94 -9.20
N ILE A 100 -4.25 7.50 -8.84
CA ILE A 100 -4.67 7.65 -7.45
C ILE A 100 -5.81 6.67 -7.20
N VAL A 101 -5.74 5.96 -6.08
CA VAL A 101 -6.84 5.14 -5.57
C VAL A 101 -7.33 5.75 -4.26
N THR A 102 -8.63 6.01 -4.15
CA THR A 102 -9.26 6.49 -2.92
C THR A 102 -10.00 5.37 -2.22
N GLY A 103 -10.05 5.41 -0.89
CA GLY A 103 -10.94 4.57 -0.08
C GLY A 103 -12.02 5.39 0.61
N GLY A 104 -13.25 4.87 0.63
CA GLY A 104 -14.40 5.50 1.29
C GLY A 104 -15.34 6.23 0.34
N ASN A 105 -16.50 6.62 0.88
CA ASN A 105 -17.46 7.50 0.22
C ASN A 105 -18.18 8.35 1.29
N PRO A 106 -17.78 9.61 1.53
CA PRO A 106 -16.72 10.35 0.81
C PRO A 106 -15.32 9.74 1.04
N PRO A 107 -14.35 9.99 0.14
CA PRO A 107 -12.96 9.55 0.31
C PRO A 107 -12.34 10.00 1.64
N SER A 108 -11.72 9.08 2.37
CA SER A 108 -10.98 9.37 3.62
C SER A 108 -9.53 8.92 3.60
N VAL A 109 -9.14 8.10 2.62
CA VAL A 109 -7.76 7.64 2.41
C VAL A 109 -7.42 7.70 0.93
N PHE A 110 -6.16 8.01 0.63
CA PHE A 110 -5.67 8.20 -0.73
C PHE A 110 -4.34 7.46 -0.90
N TYR A 111 -4.18 6.78 -2.04
CA TYR A 111 -3.00 6.03 -2.39
C TYR A 111 -2.53 6.42 -3.78
N TYR A 112 -1.23 6.60 -3.95
CA TYR A 112 -0.60 6.88 -5.24
C TYR A 112 0.12 5.63 -5.75
N SER A 113 -0.08 5.31 -7.03
CA SER A 113 0.73 4.33 -7.76
C SER A 113 1.33 5.01 -8.98
N ASN A 114 2.62 4.78 -9.22
CA ASN A 114 3.33 5.25 -10.42
C ASN A 114 3.61 4.12 -11.43
N ASP A 115 3.15 2.90 -11.14
CA ASP A 115 3.57 1.66 -11.80
C ASP A 115 2.39 0.74 -12.16
N HIS A 116 1.21 1.32 -12.36
CA HIS A 116 -0.02 0.61 -12.74
C HIS A 116 -0.43 -0.45 -11.72
N TYR A 117 -0.59 -0.02 -10.47
CA TYR A 117 -1.08 -0.79 -9.31
C TYR A 117 -0.12 -1.86 -8.78
N ARG A 118 1.12 -1.94 -9.27
CA ARG A 118 2.11 -2.90 -8.77
C ARG A 118 2.61 -2.54 -7.38
N SER A 119 2.67 -1.26 -7.05
CA SER A 119 2.95 -0.77 -5.70
C SER A 119 2.13 0.49 -5.39
N PHE A 120 1.96 0.74 -4.09
CA PHE A 120 1.21 1.90 -3.61
C PHE A 120 1.97 2.64 -2.53
N ARG A 121 1.77 3.96 -2.54
CA ARG A 121 2.18 4.84 -1.46
C ARG A 121 0.97 5.52 -0.85
N ARG A 122 0.79 5.45 0.47
CA ARG A 122 -0.28 6.19 1.14
C ARG A 122 0.05 7.68 1.14
N ILE A 123 -0.88 8.50 0.66
CA ILE A 123 -0.72 9.96 0.63
C ILE A 123 -1.10 10.51 1.99
N GLN A 124 -0.25 11.39 2.52
CA GLN A 124 -0.47 12.14 3.76
C GLN A 124 -0.20 13.63 3.49
N ASP A 125 -0.82 14.51 4.27
CA ASP A 125 -0.60 15.95 4.18
C ASP A 125 0.79 16.36 4.71
#